data_AF-A0AAP3EL60-F1
#
_entry.id   AF-A0AAP3EL60-F1
#
_cell.length_a   1.000
_cell.length_b   1.000
_cell.length_c   1.000
_cell.angle_alpha   90.00
_cell.angle_beta   90.00
_cell.angle_gamma   90.00
#
_symmetry.space_group_name_H-M   'P 1'
#
loop_
_entity.id
_entity.type
_entity.pdbx_description
1 polymer ?
#
loop_
_entity_poly.entity_id
_entity_poly.type
_entity_poly.pdbx_seq_one_letter_code
_entity_poly.pdbx_strand_id
1 'polypeptide(L)'
;VGSEVGQLRRVMLHRPNLSLKRLTPSNCQDLLFDDVLSVERAGQEHDKFAQVLRDQNVEVFLLTNLLAETLDVPEAKTWLLQHQV
;
A
#
# COMPACT_ATOMS: atom_id res chain seq x y z
N VAL A 1 -8.30 10.32 13.64
CA VAL A 1 -8.06 11.42 12.68
C VAL A 1 -9.02 12.54 13.03
N GLY A 2 -8.57 13.78 13.16
CA GLY A 2 -9.42 14.91 13.59
C GLY A 2 -9.20 16.21 12.82
N SER A 3 -8.27 16.23 11.86
CA SER A 3 -7.98 17.34 10.97
C SER A 3 -7.17 16.81 9.78
N GLU A 4 -7.33 17.42 8.61
CA GLU A 4 -6.53 17.13 7.39
C GLU A 4 -5.20 17.88 7.36
N VAL A 5 -5.06 18.93 8.19
CA VAL A 5 -3.87 19.80 8.24
C VAL A 5 -3.13 19.77 9.59
N GLY A 6 -3.66 19.02 10.57
CA GLY A 6 -3.02 18.84 11.86
C GLY A 6 -1.77 17.97 11.78
N GLN A 7 -0.96 17.98 12.85
CA GLN A 7 0.27 17.18 12.92
C GLN A 7 -0.02 15.69 12.68
N LEU A 8 0.52 15.15 11.59
CA LEU A 8 0.44 13.72 11.30
C LEU A 8 1.30 12.93 12.29
N ARG A 9 0.72 11.88 12.88
CA ARG A 9 1.40 11.00 13.84
C ARG A 9 1.62 9.60 13.30
N ARG A 10 0.63 9.07 12.59
CA ARG A 10 0.63 7.71 12.04
C ARG A 10 0.00 7.73 10.66
N VAL A 11 0.55 6.92 9.75
CA VAL A 11 0.00 6.78 8.39
C VAL A 11 0.18 5.34 7.92
N MET A 12 -0.77 4.86 7.13
CA MET A 12 -0.68 3.57 6.45
C MET A 12 -0.44 3.81 4.96
N LEU A 13 0.58 3.14 4.41
CA LEU A 13 0.95 3.19 3.00
C LEU A 13 0.87 1.79 2.37
N HIS A 14 0.70 1.74 1.06
CA HIS A 14 0.80 0.51 0.28
C HIS A 14 1.94 0.62 -0.72
N ARG A 15 3.00 -0.18 -0.52
CA ARG A 15 4.15 -0.17 -1.41
C ARG A 15 3.77 -0.79 -2.77
N PRO A 16 4.04 -0.10 -3.90
CA PRO A 16 3.92 -0.65 -5.24
C PRO A 16 4.55 -2.05 -5.36
N ASN A 17 3.81 -3.02 -5.88
CA ASN A 17 4.24 -4.41 -5.93
C ASN A 17 3.76 -5.16 -7.20
N LEU A 18 3.72 -6.49 -7.11
CA LEU A 18 3.33 -7.43 -8.16
C LEU A 18 2.00 -7.08 -8.87
N SER A 19 1.04 -6.45 -8.17
CA SER A 19 -0.21 -6.01 -8.80
C SER A 19 0.04 -5.12 -10.01
N LEU A 20 0.98 -4.17 -9.90
CA LEU A 20 1.34 -3.25 -10.99
C LEU A 20 2.12 -3.93 -12.12
N LYS A 21 2.78 -5.08 -11.86
CA LYS A 21 3.45 -5.86 -12.92
C LYS A 21 2.45 -6.51 -13.88
N ARG A 22 1.16 -6.56 -13.53
CA ARG A 22 0.09 -7.09 -14.38
C ARG A 22 -0.54 -6.04 -15.29
N LEU A 23 -0.11 -4.78 -15.16
CA LEU A 23 -0.53 -3.71 -16.06
C LEU A 23 0.08 -3.93 -17.45
N THR A 24 -0.76 -3.87 -18.45
CA THR A 24 -0.42 -3.89 -19.86
C THR A 24 -1.05 -2.67 -20.54
N PRO A 25 -0.53 -2.25 -21.71
CA PRO A 25 -1.15 -1.14 -22.45
C PRO A 25 -2.63 -1.39 -22.81
N SER A 26 -3.04 -2.65 -22.88
CA SER A 26 -4.42 -3.03 -23.23
C SER A 26 -5.39 -3.06 -22.04
N ASN A 27 -4.90 -3.02 -20.79
CA ASN A 27 -5.75 -3.12 -19.60
C ASN A 27 -5.58 -1.96 -18.61
N CYS A 28 -4.59 -1.08 -18.79
CA CYS A 28 -4.27 -0.05 -17.81
C CYS A 28 -5.47 0.87 -17.53
N GLN A 29 -6.17 1.31 -18.58
CA GLN A 29 -7.35 2.18 -18.43
C GLN A 29 -8.49 1.49 -17.68
N ASP A 30 -8.77 0.23 -17.99
CA ASP A 30 -9.80 -0.57 -17.29
C ASP A 30 -9.43 -0.80 -15.81
N LEU A 31 -8.14 -0.82 -15.50
CA LEU A 31 -7.60 -0.94 -14.14
C LEU A 31 -7.37 0.41 -13.46
N LEU A 32 -7.89 1.50 -14.03
CA LEU A 32 -7.83 2.86 -13.49
C LEU A 32 -6.40 3.43 -13.42
N PHE A 33 -5.54 3.04 -14.37
CA PHE A 33 -4.22 3.61 -14.59
C PHE A 33 -4.14 4.32 -15.94
N ASP A 34 -3.50 5.50 -15.94
CA ASP A 34 -3.29 6.26 -17.18
C ASP A 34 -2.27 5.58 -18.11
N ASP A 35 -1.25 4.90 -17.56
CA ASP A 35 -0.20 4.21 -18.34
C ASP A 35 0.47 3.07 -17.52
N VAL A 36 1.30 2.27 -18.19
CA VAL A 36 2.12 1.22 -17.59
C VAL A 36 3.27 1.84 -16.79
N LEU A 37 3.38 1.44 -15.53
CA LEU A 37 4.38 1.98 -14.60
C LEU A 37 5.63 1.11 -14.51
N SER A 38 6.80 1.75 -14.36
CA SER A 38 8.00 1.06 -13.91
C SER A 38 7.87 0.73 -12.42
N VAL A 39 7.52 -0.52 -12.11
CA VAL A 39 7.26 -0.98 -10.74
C VAL A 39 8.48 -0.82 -9.83
N GLU A 40 9.69 -1.06 -10.36
CA GLU A 40 10.92 -0.89 -9.60
C GLU A 40 11.13 0.57 -9.20
N ARG A 41 11.01 1.49 -10.17
CA ARG A 41 11.17 2.92 -9.92
C ARG A 41 10.08 3.44 -8.97
N ALA A 42 8.83 3.03 -9.17
CA ALA A 42 7.72 3.38 -8.28
C ALA A 42 7.96 2.89 -6.85
N GLY A 43 8.54 1.70 -6.68
CA GLY A 43 8.97 1.19 -5.37
C GLY A 43 10.05 2.05 -4.72
N GLN A 44 11.08 2.44 -5.48
CA GLN A 44 12.15 3.31 -4.98
C GLN A 44 11.63 4.71 -4.60
N GLU A 45 10.72 5.29 -5.39
CA GLU A 45 10.09 6.59 -5.10
C GLU A 45 9.19 6.49 -3.86
N HIS A 46 8.42 5.41 -3.73
CA HIS A 46 7.64 5.13 -2.52
C HIS A 46 8.53 4.98 -1.27
N ASP A 47 9.66 4.27 -1.37
CA ASP A 47 10.57 4.08 -0.23
C ASP A 47 11.16 5.41 0.25
N LYS A 48 11.51 6.31 -0.69
CA LYS A 48 11.91 7.68 -0.38
C LYS A 48 10.78 8.47 0.30
N PHE A 49 9.56 8.37 -0.19
CA PHE A 49 8.41 9.03 0.41
C PHE A 49 8.15 8.56 1.85
N ALA A 50 8.19 7.24 2.08
CA ALA A 50 8.08 6.68 3.41
C ALA A 50 9.20 7.15 4.34
N GLN A 51 10.42 7.31 3.81
CA GLN A 51 11.55 7.83 4.60
C GLN A 51 11.34 9.29 5.01
N VAL A 52 10.88 10.15 4.09
CA VAL A 52 10.56 11.57 4.40
C VAL A 52 9.57 11.66 5.55
N LEU A 53 8.54 10.79 5.57
CA LEU A 53 7.57 10.75 6.67
C LEU A 53 8.21 10.31 7.99
N ARG A 54 9.05 9.27 7.97
CA ARG A 54 9.76 8.80 9.17
C ARG A 54 10.72 9.85 9.73
N ASP A 55 11.41 10.59 8.87
CA ASP A 55 12.31 11.68 9.26
C ASP A 55 11.53 12.82 9.96
N GLN A 56 10.24 12.96 9.68
CA GLN A 56 9.32 13.86 10.38
C GLN A 56 8.68 13.24 11.64
N ASN A 57 9.23 12.11 12.14
CA ASN A 57 8.72 11.35 13.28
C ASN A 57 7.29 10.81 13.09
N VAL A 58 6.87 10.57 11.85
CA VAL A 58 5.60 9.88 11.56
C VAL A 58 5.81 8.37 11.60
N GLU A 59 4.95 7.67 12.33
CA GLU A 59 4.91 6.21 12.33
C GLU A 59 4.28 5.71 11.02
N VAL A 60 5.08 5.03 10.19
CA VAL A 60 4.65 4.55 8.88
C VAL A 60 4.38 3.05 8.94
N PHE A 61 3.12 2.67 8.73
CA PHE A 61 2.69 1.29 8.60
C PHE A 61 2.58 0.91 7.12
N LEU A 62 3.00 -0.31 6.77
CA LEU A 62 2.78 -0.87 5.45
C LEU A 62 1.58 -1.81 5.48
N LEU A 63 0.61 -1.59 4.57
CA LEU A 63 -0.60 -2.41 4.47
C LEU A 63 -0.29 -3.90 4.33
N THR A 64 0.73 -4.27 3.56
CA THR A 64 1.13 -5.67 3.38
C THR A 64 1.64 -6.30 4.66
N ASN A 65 2.32 -5.53 5.52
CA ASN A 65 2.83 -6.02 6.80
C ASN A 65 1.67 -6.20 7.78
N LEU A 66 0.78 -5.20 7.87
CA LEU A 66 -0.43 -5.30 8.69
C LEU A 66 -1.32 -6.45 8.24
N LEU A 67 -1.45 -6.69 6.94
CA LEU A 67 -2.18 -7.84 6.42
C LEU A 67 -1.51 -9.16 6.82
N ALA A 68 -0.18 -9.27 6.70
CA ALA A 68 0.55 -10.47 7.13
C ALA A 68 0.33 -10.75 8.63
N GLU A 69 0.52 -9.72 9.47
CA GLU A 69 0.27 -9.79 10.92
C GLU A 69 -1.19 -10.16 11.24
N THR A 70 -2.15 -9.64 10.46
CA THR A 70 -3.57 -9.97 10.63
C THR A 70 -3.84 -11.44 10.26
N LEU A 71 -3.19 -11.95 9.22
CA LEU A 71 -3.36 -13.33 8.76
C LEU A 71 -2.71 -14.37 9.69
N ASP A 72 -1.83 -13.94 10.60
CA ASP A 72 -1.33 -14.78 11.70
C ASP A 72 -2.43 -15.07 12.74
N VAL A 73 -3.52 -14.29 12.75
CA VAL A 73 -4.72 -14.58 13.56
C VAL A 73 -5.61 -15.59 12.79
N PRO A 74 -5.76 -16.84 13.27
CA PRO A 74 -6.45 -17.88 12.51
C PRO A 74 -7.92 -17.56 12.18
N GLU A 75 -8.60 -16.87 13.08
CA GLU A 75 -9.98 -16.44 12.91
C GLU A 75 -10.10 -15.36 11.81
N ALA A 76 -9.20 -14.37 11.80
CA ALA A 76 -9.16 -13.33 10.77
C ALA A 76 -8.82 -13.92 9.39
N LYS A 77 -7.88 -14.87 9.33
CA LYS A 77 -7.55 -15.59 8.09
C LYS A 77 -8.74 -16.37 7.56
N THR A 78 -9.42 -17.13 8.43
CA THR A 78 -10.62 -17.89 8.05
C THR A 78 -11.70 -16.96 7.53
N TRP A 79 -11.95 -15.87 8.25
CA TRP A 79 -12.94 -14.87 7.88
C TRP A 79 -12.64 -14.29 6.49
N LEU A 80 -11.40 -13.86 6.23
CA LEU A 80 -10.99 -13.28 4.96
C LEU A 80 -11.17 -14.27 3.80
N LEU A 81 -10.75 -15.52 3.97
CA LEU A 81 -10.87 -16.54 2.92
C LEU A 81 -12.32 -16.89 2.58
N GLN A 82 -13.25 -16.72 3.53
CA GLN A 82 -14.67 -16.96 3.32
C GLN A 82 -15.42 -15.78 2.69
N HIS A 83 -14.88 -14.55 2.79
CA HIS A 83 -15.55 -13.32 2.40
C HIS A 83 -14.83 -12.54 1.28
N GLN A 84 -13.71 -13.05 0.76
CA GLN A 84 -13.07 -12.46 -0.41
C GLN A 84 -13.97 -12.62 -1.65
N VAL A 85 -14.15 -11.53 -2.40
CA VAL A 85 -14.92 -11.46 -3.66
C VAL A 85 -14.05 -11.87 -4.84
#